data_AF-A0A1A8BY67-F1
#
_entry.id   AF-A0A1A8BY67-F1
#
_cell.length_a   1.000
_cell.length_b   1.000
_cell.length_c   1.000
_cell.angle_alpha   90.00
_cell.angle_beta   90.00
_cell.angle_gamma   90.00
#
_symmetry.space_group_name_H-M   'P 1'
#
loop_
_entity.id
_entity.type
_entity.pdbx_description
1 polymer ?
#
loop_
_entity_poly.entity_id
_entity_poly.type
_entity_poly.pdbx_seq_one_letter_code
_entity_poly.pdbx_strand_id
1 'polypeptide(L)'
;EDKFVSQTPYGQLPFTNLIATLNPSAKRRLVLACHFDSKYYPPQWHGREFQGATDSAVPCAMMLELARALDEELKAQKDSSPDLTLQMLFFDGEEALFQWTPTDSLYGSRHLAKKMEATPHPAEATNTNQLQGIDLFVLMDLIGAPSPTFGSQFQDTSSWFTRLQSIEKRLHSMNQLAEHPNSVQYFWPDRHVGRVIDDHVPFLNRGVRVLHLIPSPFPSVWHTFDDNEENLDRTAIQNLNKILQVFALEYLNARPAVPSDPQNAP
;
A
#
# COMPACT_ATOMS: atom_id res chain seq x y z
N GLU A 1 9.91 5.38 -13.18
CA GLU A 1 10.60 6.22 -12.17
C GLU A 1 10.16 7.66 -12.31
N ASP A 2 10.12 8.38 -11.18
CA ASP A 2 9.87 9.81 -11.10
C ASP A 2 10.96 10.47 -10.25
N LYS A 3 12.01 10.98 -10.92
CA LYS A 3 13.19 11.58 -10.29
C LYS A 3 13.02 13.08 -10.15
N PHE A 4 13.35 13.61 -8.97
CA PHE A 4 13.33 15.05 -8.70
C PHE A 4 14.32 15.41 -7.60
N VAL A 5 14.54 16.71 -7.41
CA VAL A 5 15.33 17.26 -6.31
C VAL A 5 14.42 18.18 -5.50
N SER A 6 14.49 18.08 -4.16
CA SER A 6 13.75 18.97 -3.27
C SER A 6 14.68 19.61 -2.24
N GLN A 7 14.32 20.82 -1.82
CA GLN A 7 14.92 21.43 -0.64
C GLN A 7 14.43 20.68 0.60
N THR A 8 15.36 20.42 1.53
CA THR A 8 15.13 19.76 2.82
C THR A 8 15.80 20.55 3.94
N PRO A 9 15.57 20.21 5.22
CA PRO A 9 16.32 20.78 6.35
C PRO A 9 17.85 20.63 6.24
N TYR A 10 18.35 19.64 5.49
CA TYR A 10 19.78 19.36 5.31
C TYR A 10 20.33 19.79 3.94
N GLY A 11 19.58 20.59 3.18
CA GLY A 11 19.97 21.02 1.84
C GLY A 11 19.16 20.34 0.74
N GLN A 12 19.63 20.44 -0.50
CA GLN A 12 18.95 19.79 -1.63
C GLN A 12 19.30 18.31 -1.67
N LEU A 13 18.28 17.46 -1.74
CA LEU A 13 18.44 16.00 -1.86
C LEU A 13 17.67 15.48 -3.07
N PRO A 14 18.20 14.45 -3.77
CA PRO A 14 17.49 13.75 -4.82
C PRO A 14 16.48 12.77 -4.22
N PHE A 15 15.35 12.61 -4.89
CA PHE A 15 14.29 11.64 -4.56
C PHE A 15 13.82 10.94 -5.84
N THR A 16 13.42 9.68 -5.74
CA THR A 16 12.94 8.86 -6.87
C THR A 16 11.76 7.98 -6.48
N ASN A 17 10.54 8.38 -6.85
CA ASN A 17 9.41 7.45 -6.73
C ASN A 17 9.52 6.33 -7.77
N LEU A 18 9.19 5.10 -7.38
CA LEU A 18 9.07 3.96 -8.29
C LEU A 18 7.60 3.73 -8.64
N ILE A 19 7.34 3.56 -9.93
CA ILE A 19 5.98 3.45 -10.48
C ILE A 19 5.97 2.25 -11.42
N ALA A 20 5.25 1.21 -11.05
CA ALA A 20 5.03 0.02 -11.89
C ALA A 20 3.56 -0.03 -12.31
N THR A 21 3.27 -0.13 -13.60
CA THR A 21 1.90 -0.17 -14.13
C THR A 21 1.78 -1.32 -15.12
N LEU A 22 0.89 -2.26 -14.83
CA LEU A 22 0.75 -3.48 -15.62
C LEU A 22 0.27 -3.20 -17.05
N ASN A 23 -0.77 -2.38 -17.21
CA ASN A 23 -1.26 -1.87 -18.49
C ASN A 23 -1.31 -0.32 -18.49
N PRO A 24 -0.26 0.37 -18.97
CA PRO A 24 -0.22 1.84 -18.96
C PRO A 24 -1.35 2.53 -19.74
N SER A 25 -1.92 1.88 -20.75
CA SER A 25 -3.03 2.42 -21.54
C SER A 25 -4.40 2.26 -20.89
N ALA A 26 -4.53 1.43 -19.84
CA ALA A 26 -5.79 1.27 -19.14
C ALA A 26 -6.24 2.59 -18.49
N LYS A 27 -7.52 2.92 -18.65
CA LYS A 27 -8.09 4.18 -18.15
C LYS A 27 -8.14 4.23 -16.63
N ARG A 28 -8.41 3.09 -16.00
CA ARG A 28 -8.66 2.95 -14.57
C ARG A 28 -7.59 2.10 -13.90
N ARG A 29 -7.28 2.43 -12.65
CA ARG A 29 -6.20 1.82 -11.87
C ARG A 29 -6.68 1.52 -10.47
N LEU A 30 -6.53 0.26 -10.05
CA LEU A 30 -6.33 -0.04 -8.63
C LEU A 30 -4.88 0.30 -8.31
N VAL A 31 -4.66 1.22 -7.37
CA VAL A 31 -3.33 1.62 -6.93
C VAL A 31 -3.05 0.96 -5.58
N LEU A 32 -1.95 0.21 -5.50
CA LEU A 32 -1.35 -0.20 -4.23
C LEU A 32 -0.10 0.65 -3.99
N ALA A 33 0.10 1.11 -2.76
CA ALA A 33 1.21 1.98 -2.43
C ALA A 33 1.80 1.70 -1.05
N CYS A 34 3.08 2.04 -0.91
CA CYS A 34 3.83 2.18 0.34
C CYS A 34 5.00 3.15 0.10
N HIS A 35 5.74 3.52 1.14
CA HIS A 35 7.03 4.17 0.99
C HIS A 35 8.18 3.17 1.15
N PHE A 36 9.32 3.44 0.51
CA PHE A 36 10.50 2.56 0.57
C PHE A 36 11.71 3.20 1.26
N ASP A 37 11.69 4.52 1.51
CA ASP A 37 12.68 5.16 2.36
C ASP A 37 12.50 4.74 3.82
N SER A 38 13.58 4.82 4.59
CA SER A 38 13.54 4.63 6.04
C SER A 38 13.98 5.90 6.76
N LYS A 39 13.42 6.11 7.95
CA LYS A 39 13.65 7.31 8.73
C LYS A 39 15.12 7.56 9.05
N TYR A 40 15.59 8.77 8.75
CA TYR A 40 16.91 9.22 9.16
C TYR A 40 16.95 9.53 10.67
N TYR A 41 17.87 8.89 11.39
CA TYR A 41 18.19 9.23 12.77
C TYR A 41 19.52 10.00 12.84
N PRO A 42 19.53 11.22 13.41
CA PRO A 42 20.70 12.09 13.43
C PRO A 42 21.86 11.60 14.32
N PRO A 43 23.05 12.24 14.23
CA PRO A 43 24.31 11.71 14.75
C PRO A 43 24.38 11.29 16.21
N GLN A 44 23.51 11.80 17.07
CA GLN A 44 23.44 11.36 18.47
C GLN A 44 23.07 9.86 18.62
N TRP A 45 22.56 9.24 17.55
CA TRP A 45 22.23 7.81 17.48
C TRP A 45 23.30 6.97 16.77
N HIS A 46 24.50 7.52 16.52
CA HIS A 46 25.61 6.79 15.90
C HIS A 46 25.85 5.43 16.56
N GLY A 47 26.01 4.39 15.73
CA GLY A 47 26.21 3.01 16.18
C GLY A 47 24.92 2.18 16.30
N ARG A 48 23.75 2.80 16.10
CA ARG A 48 22.48 2.10 15.87
C ARG A 48 21.95 2.45 14.48
N GLU A 49 21.40 1.44 13.80
CA GLU A 49 20.80 1.58 12.48
C GLU A 49 19.31 1.29 12.58
N PHE A 50 18.48 2.24 12.13
CA PHE A 50 17.05 2.04 12.07
C PHE A 50 16.72 1.30 10.77
N GLN A 51 16.03 0.17 10.88
CA GLN A 51 15.72 -0.68 9.74
C GLN A 51 14.36 -0.37 9.12
N GLY A 52 13.38 0.06 9.93
CA GLY A 52 12.02 0.33 9.46
C GLY A 52 11.35 -0.94 8.92
N ALA A 53 11.42 -2.04 9.68
CA ALA A 53 10.91 -3.32 9.20
C ALA A 53 9.39 -3.27 8.92
N THR A 54 8.62 -2.66 9.83
CA THR A 54 7.19 -2.39 9.61
C THR A 54 6.93 -1.14 8.76
N ASP A 55 7.95 -0.29 8.64
CA ASP A 55 7.89 1.14 8.29
C ASP A 55 8.90 1.52 7.18
N SER A 56 8.73 1.09 5.93
CA SER A 56 7.66 0.25 5.36
C SER A 56 8.22 -0.93 4.55
N ALA A 57 9.28 -1.57 5.07
CA ALA A 57 9.93 -2.70 4.38
C ALA A 57 8.98 -3.89 4.13
N VAL A 58 8.16 -4.25 5.13
CA VAL A 58 7.13 -5.29 4.98
C VAL A 58 6.05 -4.90 3.96
N PRO A 59 5.41 -3.71 4.03
CA PRO A 59 4.53 -3.23 2.95
C PRO A 59 5.14 -3.32 1.54
N CYS A 60 6.40 -2.90 1.37
CA CYS A 60 7.13 -3.05 0.10
C CYS A 60 7.18 -4.51 -0.36
N ALA A 61 7.59 -5.42 0.54
CA ALA A 61 7.69 -6.85 0.25
C ALA A 61 6.33 -7.48 -0.06
N MET A 62 5.26 -7.08 0.64
CA MET A 62 3.90 -7.57 0.42
C MET A 62 3.38 -7.19 -0.98
N MET A 63 3.67 -5.97 -1.45
CA MET A 63 3.32 -5.55 -2.81
C MET A 63 4.05 -6.38 -3.88
N LEU A 64 5.35 -6.59 -3.70
CA LEU A 64 6.15 -7.42 -4.61
C LEU A 64 5.70 -8.88 -4.60
N GLU A 65 5.38 -9.43 -3.42
CA GLU A 65 4.85 -10.78 -3.28
C GLU A 65 3.48 -10.92 -3.94
N LEU A 66 2.60 -9.91 -3.85
CA LEU A 66 1.32 -9.92 -4.56
C LEU A 66 1.52 -9.98 -6.08
N ALA A 67 2.44 -9.17 -6.63
CA ALA A 67 2.76 -9.23 -8.06
C ALA A 67 3.31 -10.60 -8.47
N ARG A 68 4.21 -11.18 -7.65
CA ARG A 68 4.83 -12.49 -7.91
C ARG A 68 3.82 -13.64 -7.81
N ALA A 69 2.98 -13.65 -6.77
CA ALA A 69 2.05 -14.72 -6.49
C ALA A 69 0.87 -14.76 -7.47
N LEU A 70 0.50 -13.60 -8.04
CA LEU A 70 -0.63 -13.45 -8.96
C LEU A 70 -0.18 -13.20 -10.41
N ASP A 71 1.08 -13.49 -10.77
CA ASP A 71 1.66 -13.09 -12.06
C ASP A 71 0.85 -13.60 -13.26
N GLU A 72 0.43 -14.87 -13.24
CA GLU A 72 -0.36 -15.47 -14.31
C GLU A 72 -1.78 -14.88 -14.38
N GLU A 73 -2.45 -14.69 -13.24
CA GLU A 73 -3.76 -14.04 -13.17
C GLU A 73 -3.70 -12.58 -13.64
N LEU A 74 -2.64 -11.85 -13.30
CA LEU A 74 -2.45 -10.46 -13.69
C LEU A 74 -2.16 -10.35 -15.20
N LYS A 75 -1.35 -11.24 -15.77
CA LYS A 75 -1.16 -11.31 -17.24
C LYS A 75 -2.49 -11.57 -17.96
N ALA A 76 -3.26 -12.57 -17.51
CA ALA A 76 -4.57 -12.86 -18.07
C ALA A 76 -5.56 -11.70 -17.90
N GLN A 77 -5.52 -11.00 -16.77
CA GLN A 77 -6.34 -9.82 -16.50
C GLN A 77 -6.02 -8.66 -17.45
N LYS A 78 -4.72 -8.41 -17.70
CA LYS A 78 -4.27 -7.39 -18.64
C LYS A 78 -4.81 -7.61 -20.05
N ASP A 79 -4.84 -8.86 -20.51
CA ASP A 79 -5.30 -9.22 -21.85
C ASP A 79 -6.84 -9.19 -21.98
N SER A 80 -7.56 -9.47 -20.88
CA SER A 80 -9.02 -9.57 -20.87
C SER A 80 -9.76 -8.31 -20.45
N SER A 81 -9.09 -7.36 -19.76
CA SER A 81 -9.69 -6.12 -19.27
C SER A 81 -8.87 -4.90 -19.70
N PRO A 82 -9.18 -4.29 -20.86
CA PRO A 82 -8.37 -3.20 -21.40
C PRO A 82 -8.50 -1.89 -20.62
N ASP A 83 -9.58 -1.71 -19.86
CA ASP A 83 -9.91 -0.43 -19.21
C ASP A 83 -9.51 -0.34 -17.72
N LEU A 84 -9.17 -1.46 -17.04
CA LEU A 84 -8.78 -1.50 -15.63
C LEU A 84 -7.46 -2.26 -15.45
N THR A 85 -6.54 -1.74 -14.64
CA THR A 85 -5.25 -2.38 -14.36
C THR A 85 -4.79 -2.20 -12.92
N LEU A 86 -3.73 -2.93 -12.56
CA LEU A 86 -2.99 -2.74 -11.31
C LEU A 86 -1.83 -1.75 -11.53
N GLN A 87 -1.66 -0.82 -10.59
CA GLN A 87 -0.51 0.06 -10.47
C GLN A 87 0.06 -0.04 -9.06
N MET A 88 1.38 -0.07 -8.96
CA MET A 88 2.13 -0.08 -7.70
C MET A 88 3.00 1.17 -7.61
N LEU A 89 2.90 1.88 -6.49
CA LEU A 89 3.68 3.08 -6.19
C LEU A 89 4.56 2.80 -4.97
N PHE A 90 5.85 3.05 -5.10
CA PHE A 90 6.79 3.04 -3.97
C PHE A 90 7.33 4.46 -3.83
N PHE A 91 6.89 5.16 -2.79
CA PHE A 91 7.25 6.54 -2.55
C PHE A 91 8.64 6.65 -1.91
N ASP A 92 9.35 7.71 -2.28
CA ASP A 92 10.62 8.10 -1.68
C ASP A 92 10.43 9.36 -0.84
N GLY A 93 11.10 9.42 0.30
CA GLY A 93 11.00 10.54 1.24
C GLY A 93 9.60 10.74 1.78
N GLU A 94 8.92 9.68 2.23
CA GLU A 94 7.75 9.84 3.12
C GLU A 94 8.19 10.57 4.39
N GLU A 95 9.33 10.14 4.92
CA GLU A 95 9.74 10.50 6.26
C GLU A 95 10.21 11.94 6.39
N ALA A 96 9.96 12.50 7.57
CA ALA A 96 10.57 13.75 7.97
C ALA A 96 12.06 13.53 8.26
N LEU A 97 12.93 14.38 7.71
CA LEU A 97 14.37 14.31 7.96
C LEU A 97 14.74 14.97 9.29
N PHE A 98 13.98 15.96 9.74
CA PHE A 98 14.20 16.63 11.03
C PHE A 98 12.94 16.68 11.88
N GLN A 99 11.88 17.32 11.40
CA GLN A 99 10.62 17.45 12.11
C GLN A 99 9.45 17.35 11.14
N TRP A 100 8.50 16.47 11.44
CA TRP A 100 7.30 16.32 10.63
C TRP A 100 6.53 17.63 10.49
N THR A 101 6.54 18.18 9.29
CA THR A 101 5.84 19.42 8.92
C THR A 101 5.35 19.32 7.47
N PRO A 102 4.43 20.18 7.00
CA PRO A 102 3.96 20.14 5.61
C PRO A 102 5.05 20.26 4.53
N THR A 103 6.25 20.71 4.89
CA THR A 103 7.41 20.86 3.99
C THR A 103 8.54 19.87 4.27
N ASP A 104 8.56 19.25 5.45
CA ASP A 104 9.52 18.22 5.86
C ASP A 104 8.78 16.92 6.17
N SER A 105 8.16 16.39 5.13
CA SER A 105 7.57 15.05 5.00
C SER A 105 6.98 14.90 3.60
N LEU A 106 6.59 13.68 3.22
CA LEU A 106 5.80 13.38 2.03
C LEU A 106 6.40 13.95 0.74
N TYR A 107 7.73 13.98 0.64
CA TYR A 107 8.45 14.57 -0.48
C TYR A 107 8.03 13.92 -1.81
N GLY A 108 8.09 12.58 -1.85
CA GLY A 108 7.74 11.77 -3.00
C GLY A 108 6.28 11.90 -3.41
N SER A 109 5.37 11.66 -2.47
CA SER A 109 3.93 11.70 -2.75
C SER A 109 3.42 13.10 -3.09
N ARG A 110 3.92 14.17 -2.45
CA ARG A 110 3.59 15.55 -2.85
C ARG A 110 4.01 15.85 -4.28
N HIS A 111 5.21 15.41 -4.66
CA HIS A 111 5.71 15.58 -6.03
C HIS A 111 4.87 14.77 -7.02
N LEU A 112 4.65 13.49 -6.76
CA LEU A 112 3.97 12.59 -7.68
C LEU A 112 2.50 12.98 -7.86
N ALA A 113 1.78 13.31 -6.79
CA ALA A 113 0.38 13.73 -6.90
C ALA A 113 0.24 14.99 -7.78
N LYS A 114 1.14 15.98 -7.61
CA LYS A 114 1.17 17.18 -8.47
C LYS A 114 1.48 16.84 -9.93
N LYS A 115 2.45 15.95 -10.16
CA LYS A 115 2.81 15.49 -11.51
C LYS A 115 1.64 14.77 -12.19
N MET A 116 0.97 13.86 -11.47
CA MET A 116 -0.16 13.10 -11.98
C MET A 116 -1.37 14.00 -12.27
N GLU A 117 -1.61 15.03 -11.47
CA GLU A 117 -2.65 16.05 -11.72
C GLU A 117 -2.40 16.82 -13.03
N ALA A 118 -1.14 17.12 -13.33
CA ALA A 118 -0.74 17.85 -14.53
C ALA A 118 -0.60 16.96 -15.77
N THR A 119 -0.71 15.64 -15.63
CA THR A 119 -0.48 14.69 -16.73
C THR A 119 -1.82 14.17 -17.27
N PRO A 120 -2.17 14.45 -18.55
CA PRO A 120 -3.38 13.93 -19.17
C PRO A 120 -3.50 12.40 -19.09
N HIS A 121 -4.71 11.90 -18.83
CA HIS A 121 -4.99 10.46 -18.85
C HIS A 121 -6.47 10.18 -19.19
N PRO A 122 -6.79 9.29 -20.16
CA PRO A 122 -5.85 8.59 -21.05
C PRO A 122 -5.03 9.54 -21.92
N ALA A 123 -4.02 9.03 -22.62
CA ALA A 123 -3.21 9.86 -23.53
C ALA A 123 -4.13 10.66 -24.46
N GLU A 124 -3.78 11.94 -24.67
CA GLU A 124 -4.56 12.90 -25.49
C GLU A 124 -5.89 13.40 -24.88
N ALA A 125 -6.28 12.95 -23.68
CA ALA A 125 -7.43 13.52 -23.00
C ALA A 125 -7.23 15.01 -22.69
N THR A 126 -8.26 15.83 -22.91
CA THR A 126 -8.19 17.29 -22.68
C THR A 126 -8.83 17.73 -21.37
N ASN A 127 -9.61 16.84 -20.74
CA ASN A 127 -10.42 17.14 -19.56
C ASN A 127 -10.16 16.17 -18.39
N THR A 128 -9.28 15.18 -18.56
CA THR A 128 -8.93 14.24 -17.50
C THR A 128 -7.43 14.04 -17.33
N ASN A 129 -7.00 13.74 -16.11
CA ASN A 129 -5.60 13.53 -15.71
C ASN A 129 -5.37 12.19 -15.01
N GLN A 130 -4.10 11.87 -14.73
CA GLN A 130 -3.73 10.56 -14.16
C GLN A 130 -4.37 10.28 -12.79
N LEU A 131 -4.68 11.31 -11.99
CA LEU A 131 -5.36 11.13 -10.70
C LEU A 131 -6.79 10.63 -10.86
N GLN A 132 -7.52 11.14 -11.86
CA GLN A 132 -8.89 10.69 -12.16
C GLN A 132 -8.94 9.26 -12.70
N GLY A 133 -7.79 8.72 -13.14
CA GLY A 133 -7.66 7.30 -13.48
C GLY A 133 -7.45 6.39 -12.27
N ILE A 134 -7.28 6.92 -11.06
CA ILE A 134 -7.14 6.12 -9.83
C ILE A 134 -8.54 5.84 -9.28
N ASP A 135 -9.00 4.59 -9.41
CA ASP A 135 -10.31 4.21 -8.86
C ASP A 135 -10.27 4.13 -7.33
N LEU A 136 -9.21 3.52 -6.81
CA LEU A 136 -8.97 3.31 -5.39
C LEU A 136 -7.45 3.33 -5.14
N PHE A 137 -7.04 4.15 -4.18
CA PHE A 137 -5.68 4.24 -3.68
C PHE A 137 -5.58 3.48 -2.36
N VAL A 138 -4.92 2.33 -2.36
CA VAL A 138 -4.71 1.49 -1.17
C VAL A 138 -3.29 1.74 -0.67
N LEU A 139 -3.17 2.46 0.44
CA LEU A 139 -1.88 2.73 1.09
C LEU A 139 -1.66 1.72 2.22
N MET A 140 -0.52 1.05 2.23
CA MET A 140 -0.09 0.14 3.28
C MET A 140 1.09 0.74 4.02
N ASP A 141 0.95 0.83 5.34
CA ASP A 141 1.95 1.41 6.21
C ASP A 141 1.91 0.77 7.61
N LEU A 142 3.05 0.71 8.29
CA LEU A 142 3.26 0.15 9.63
C LEU A 142 2.74 -1.29 9.79
N ILE A 143 2.85 -2.12 8.75
CA ILE A 143 2.41 -3.52 8.75
C ILE A 143 3.58 -4.42 9.08
N GLY A 144 3.39 -5.39 9.98
CA GLY A 144 4.37 -6.44 10.25
C GLY A 144 4.45 -6.86 11.71
N ALA A 145 4.00 -6.00 12.62
CA ALA A 145 3.86 -6.31 14.03
C ALA A 145 2.73 -7.33 14.31
N PRO A 146 2.76 -8.03 15.45
CA PRO A 146 1.72 -8.99 15.83
C PRO A 146 0.35 -8.33 16.05
N SER A 147 -0.71 -9.03 15.63
CA SER A 147 -2.11 -8.65 15.85
C SER A 147 -2.45 -7.19 15.48
N PRO A 148 -2.13 -6.74 14.25
CA PRO A 148 -2.48 -5.39 13.81
C PRO A 148 -4.00 -5.26 13.75
N THR A 149 -4.52 -4.09 14.11
CA THR A 149 -5.96 -3.81 14.02
C THR A 149 -6.18 -2.57 13.17
N PHE A 150 -6.89 -2.75 12.06
CA PHE A 150 -7.22 -1.70 11.11
C PHE A 150 -8.64 -1.21 11.36
N GLY A 151 -8.85 0.11 11.29
CA GLY A 151 -10.15 0.75 11.35
C GLY A 151 -10.41 1.64 10.14
N SER A 152 -11.67 1.98 9.91
CA SER A 152 -12.06 2.83 8.78
C SER A 152 -11.75 4.31 9.06
N GLN A 153 -10.92 4.92 8.21
CA GLN A 153 -10.56 6.35 8.26
C GLN A 153 -11.46 7.23 7.36
N PHE A 154 -12.05 6.64 6.31
CA PHE A 154 -12.77 7.37 5.27
C PHE A 154 -14.11 6.70 4.96
N GLN A 155 -15.18 7.49 4.97
CA GLN A 155 -16.54 6.98 4.79
C GLN A 155 -16.80 6.49 3.36
N ASP A 156 -16.22 7.16 2.36
CA ASP A 156 -16.41 6.91 0.93
C ASP A 156 -15.73 5.62 0.43
N THR A 157 -14.79 5.06 1.19
CA THR A 157 -14.13 3.77 0.93
C THR A 157 -14.46 2.69 1.96
N SER A 158 -15.38 2.97 2.89
CA SER A 158 -15.83 2.02 3.93
C SER A 158 -16.34 0.68 3.38
N SER A 159 -16.97 0.67 2.19
CA SER A 159 -17.42 -0.57 1.55
C SER A 159 -16.26 -1.48 1.13
N TRP A 160 -15.12 -0.90 0.70
CA TRP A 160 -13.89 -1.65 0.41
C TRP A 160 -13.25 -2.19 1.69
N PHE A 161 -13.34 -1.44 2.78
CA PHE A 161 -12.90 -1.92 4.09
C PHE A 161 -13.76 -3.10 4.57
N THR A 162 -15.09 -3.03 4.42
CA THR A 162 -16.00 -4.15 4.69
C THR A 162 -15.70 -5.37 3.81
N ARG A 163 -15.22 -5.14 2.57
CA ARG A 163 -14.78 -6.22 1.69
C ARG A 163 -13.57 -6.97 2.25
N LEU A 164 -12.58 -6.27 2.81
CA LEU A 164 -11.42 -6.88 3.47
C LEU A 164 -11.85 -7.78 4.65
N GLN A 165 -12.75 -7.30 5.51
CA GLN A 165 -13.29 -8.14 6.59
C GLN A 165 -14.06 -9.36 6.04
N SER A 166 -14.82 -9.19 4.95
CA SER A 166 -15.55 -10.30 4.34
C SER A 166 -14.60 -11.38 3.81
N ILE A 167 -13.47 -10.98 3.22
CA ILE A 167 -12.41 -11.87 2.76
C ILE A 167 -11.75 -12.59 3.94
N GLU A 168 -11.40 -11.86 5.00
CA GLU A 168 -10.85 -12.40 6.25
C GLU A 168 -11.76 -13.49 6.83
N LYS A 169 -13.05 -13.18 7.02
CA LYS A 169 -14.07 -14.15 7.51
C LYS A 169 -14.14 -15.40 6.63
N ARG A 170 -14.11 -15.23 5.31
CA ARG A 170 -14.20 -16.34 4.36
C ARG A 170 -12.94 -17.22 4.44
N LEU A 171 -11.75 -16.63 4.43
CA LEU A 171 -10.48 -17.36 4.56
C LEU A 171 -10.40 -18.09 5.91
N HIS A 172 -10.82 -17.45 7.00
CA HIS A 172 -10.94 -18.09 8.31
C HIS A 172 -11.88 -19.30 8.28
N SER A 173 -13.07 -19.17 7.70
CA SER A 173 -14.05 -20.28 7.61
C SER A 173 -13.56 -21.50 6.83
N MET A 174 -12.56 -21.30 5.96
CA MET A 174 -11.93 -22.35 5.16
C MET A 174 -10.60 -22.84 5.77
N ASN A 175 -10.28 -22.42 7.00
CA ASN A 175 -9.01 -22.70 7.69
C ASN A 175 -7.78 -22.28 6.87
N GLN A 176 -7.87 -21.19 6.12
CA GLN A 176 -6.79 -20.67 5.27
C GLN A 176 -5.93 -19.62 5.98
N LEU A 177 -6.28 -19.21 7.19
CA LEU A 177 -5.50 -18.28 8.02
C LEU A 177 -4.87 -19.02 9.19
N ALA A 178 -3.58 -18.78 9.45
CA ALA A 178 -2.82 -19.40 10.53
C ALA A 178 -2.94 -18.59 11.83
N GLU A 179 -2.98 -19.25 12.98
CA GLU A 179 -3.06 -18.59 14.32
C GLU A 179 -4.14 -17.49 14.40
N HIS A 180 -5.28 -17.74 13.76
CA HIS A 180 -6.39 -16.79 13.61
C HIS A 180 -7.64 -17.32 14.34
N PRO A 181 -7.70 -17.23 15.70
CA PRO A 181 -8.70 -17.92 16.52
C PRO A 181 -10.12 -17.34 16.41
N ASN A 182 -10.26 -16.09 15.94
CA ASN A 182 -11.55 -15.42 15.80
C ASN A 182 -11.90 -15.27 14.32
N SER A 183 -13.19 -15.16 13.98
CA SER A 183 -13.60 -14.92 12.58
C SER A 183 -13.19 -13.54 12.03
N VAL A 184 -12.85 -12.61 12.93
CA VAL A 184 -12.32 -11.27 12.64
C VAL A 184 -11.25 -10.96 13.66
N GLN A 185 -10.08 -10.53 13.20
CA GLN A 185 -8.94 -10.12 14.00
C GLN A 185 -8.35 -8.80 13.50
N TYR A 186 -8.22 -8.63 12.19
CA TYR A 186 -7.50 -7.52 11.57
C TYR A 186 -8.42 -6.36 11.16
N PHE A 187 -9.52 -6.62 10.44
CA PHE A 187 -10.30 -5.56 9.79
C PHE A 187 -11.62 -5.26 10.53
N TRP A 188 -11.70 -4.07 11.12
CA TRP A 188 -12.87 -3.58 11.86
C TRP A 188 -13.52 -2.36 11.18
N PRO A 189 -14.44 -2.52 10.20
CA PRO A 189 -15.06 -1.41 9.46
C PRO A 189 -15.84 -0.44 10.36
N ASP A 190 -16.48 -0.94 11.42
CA ASP A 190 -17.24 -0.13 12.38
C ASP A 190 -16.35 0.57 13.41
N ARG A 191 -15.04 0.27 13.42
CA ARG A 191 -14.07 0.95 14.27
C ARG A 191 -13.58 2.21 13.56
N HIS A 192 -14.16 3.34 13.95
CA HIS A 192 -13.62 4.63 13.56
C HIS A 192 -12.29 4.89 14.26
N VAL A 193 -11.28 5.27 13.46
CA VAL A 193 -9.95 5.64 13.93
C VAL A 193 -9.62 7.05 13.46
N GLY A 194 -8.66 7.71 14.13
CA GLY A 194 -8.20 9.04 13.73
C GLY A 194 -7.60 9.04 12.32
N ARG A 195 -7.63 10.20 11.66
CA ARG A 195 -6.92 10.37 10.39
C ARG A 195 -5.43 10.51 10.66
N VAL A 196 -4.64 9.64 10.06
CA VAL A 196 -3.17 9.73 10.05
C VAL A 196 -2.74 10.57 8.85
N ILE A 197 -1.71 11.41 9.02
CA ILE A 197 -1.08 12.12 7.90
C ILE A 197 0.00 11.21 7.34
N ASP A 198 -0.07 10.90 6.05
CA ASP A 198 0.79 9.94 5.35
C ASP A 198 0.68 10.23 3.83
N ASP A 199 1.37 9.48 2.98
CA ASP A 199 1.53 9.64 1.53
C ASP A 199 0.23 9.72 0.73
N HIS A 200 -0.89 9.28 1.30
CA HIS A 200 -2.19 9.43 0.67
C HIS A 200 -2.70 10.89 0.70
N VAL A 201 -2.22 11.74 1.62
CA VAL A 201 -2.75 13.10 1.82
C VAL A 201 -2.68 13.97 0.56
N PRO A 202 -1.56 14.02 -0.20
CA PRO A 202 -1.51 14.77 -1.45
C PRO A 202 -2.51 14.28 -2.51
N PHE A 203 -2.86 13.00 -2.52
CA PHE A 203 -3.84 12.40 -3.42
C PHE A 203 -5.27 12.66 -2.96
N LEU A 204 -5.54 12.44 -1.67
CA LEU A 204 -6.83 12.68 -1.02
C LEU A 204 -7.29 14.13 -1.20
N ASN A 205 -6.38 15.09 -1.01
CA ASN A 205 -6.67 16.52 -1.17
C ASN A 205 -7.03 16.90 -2.63
N ARG A 206 -6.77 16.02 -3.59
CA ARG A 206 -7.11 16.16 -5.01
C ARG A 206 -8.28 15.26 -5.44
N GLY A 207 -9.01 14.70 -4.48
CA GLY A 207 -10.24 13.94 -4.71
C GLY A 207 -10.03 12.46 -5.00
N VAL A 208 -8.83 11.91 -4.82
CA VAL A 208 -8.59 10.47 -4.94
C VAL A 208 -9.21 9.75 -3.74
N ARG A 209 -9.92 8.65 -4.00
CA ARG A 209 -10.50 7.79 -2.96
C ARG A 209 -9.42 6.94 -2.31
N VAL A 210 -9.29 7.01 -1.00
CA VAL A 210 -8.21 6.36 -0.25
C VAL A 210 -8.76 5.25 0.65
N LEU A 211 -8.13 4.07 0.59
CA LEU A 211 -8.23 3.01 1.58
C LEU A 211 -6.89 2.93 2.31
N HIS A 212 -6.83 3.45 3.52
CA HIS A 212 -5.59 3.56 4.28
C HIS A 212 -5.46 2.38 5.27
N LEU A 213 -4.56 1.46 4.95
CA LEU A 213 -4.27 0.25 5.71
C LEU A 213 -3.06 0.48 6.61
N ILE A 214 -3.30 1.24 7.68
CA ILE A 214 -2.36 1.47 8.78
C ILE A 214 -3.04 1.02 10.09
N PRO A 215 -2.37 0.25 10.96
CA PRO A 215 -2.96 -0.21 12.20
C PRO A 215 -3.20 0.96 13.17
N SER A 216 -4.16 0.79 14.09
CA SER A 216 -4.40 1.71 15.20
C SER A 216 -4.69 0.90 16.47
N PRO A 217 -3.82 0.91 17.49
CA PRO A 217 -2.61 1.71 17.61
C PRO A 217 -1.50 1.29 16.62
N PHE A 218 -0.50 2.15 16.43
CA PHE A 218 0.73 1.81 15.71
C PHE A 218 1.49 0.69 16.43
N PRO A 219 2.37 -0.04 15.72
CA PRO A 219 3.29 -0.99 16.35
C PRO A 219 4.02 -0.36 17.53
N SER A 220 4.20 -1.11 18.62
CA SER A 220 4.95 -0.62 19.79
C SER A 220 6.42 -0.30 19.48
N VAL A 221 6.94 -0.85 18.37
CA VAL A 221 8.29 -0.63 17.85
C VAL A 221 8.41 0.58 16.92
N TRP A 222 7.29 1.23 16.53
CA TRP A 222 7.28 2.36 15.61
C TRP A 222 8.24 3.47 16.07
N HIS A 223 9.08 3.94 15.14
CA HIS A 223 10.16 4.91 15.40
C HIS A 223 11.11 4.52 16.55
N THR A 224 11.33 3.23 16.75
CA THR A 224 12.38 2.71 17.62
C THR A 224 13.32 1.82 16.81
N PHE A 225 14.56 1.66 17.28
CA PHE A 225 15.53 0.74 16.67
C PHE A 225 15.16 -0.74 16.84
N ASP A 226 14.07 -1.04 17.56
CA ASP A 226 13.51 -2.38 17.67
C ASP A 226 12.53 -2.67 16.52
N ASP A 227 12.25 -1.70 15.63
CA ASP A 227 11.57 -1.96 14.36
C ASP A 227 12.52 -2.62 13.36
N ASN A 228 12.72 -3.93 13.59
CA ASN A 228 13.66 -4.80 12.90
C ASN A 228 13.01 -6.16 12.62
N GLU A 229 13.71 -7.02 11.88
CA GLU A 229 13.20 -8.34 11.46
C GLU A 229 12.77 -9.24 12.64
N GLU A 230 13.44 -9.15 13.80
CA GLU A 230 13.17 -10.01 14.96
C GLU A 230 11.80 -9.72 15.60
N ASN A 231 11.27 -8.50 15.43
CA ASN A 231 9.99 -8.08 16.00
C ASN A 231 8.81 -8.25 15.01
N LEU A 232 9.06 -8.81 13.83
CA LEU A 232 8.02 -9.11 12.85
C LEU A 232 7.25 -10.39 13.21
N ASP A 233 5.93 -10.34 13.05
CA ASP A 233 5.05 -11.50 13.14
C ASP A 233 4.79 -12.07 11.74
N ARG A 234 5.56 -13.10 11.38
CA ARG A 234 5.49 -13.73 10.06
C ARG A 234 4.11 -14.34 9.78
N THR A 235 3.41 -14.79 10.82
CA THR A 235 2.07 -15.38 10.69
C THR A 235 1.04 -14.32 10.29
N ALA A 236 1.05 -13.16 10.94
CA ALA A 236 0.20 -12.02 10.61
C ALA A 236 0.49 -11.51 9.20
N ILE A 237 1.77 -11.39 8.82
CA ILE A 237 2.17 -10.99 7.46
C ILE A 237 1.63 -11.98 6.41
N GLN A 238 1.77 -13.29 6.64
CA GLN A 238 1.24 -14.31 5.73
C GLN A 238 -0.29 -14.25 5.58
N ASN A 239 -1.01 -14.04 6.70
CA ASN A 239 -2.46 -13.90 6.67
C ASN A 239 -2.90 -12.65 5.90
N LEU A 240 -2.25 -11.50 6.14
CA LEU A 240 -2.53 -10.26 5.42
C LEU A 240 -2.21 -10.37 3.93
N ASN A 241 -1.13 -11.05 3.56
CA ASN A 241 -0.83 -11.36 2.15
C ASN A 241 -1.97 -12.11 1.47
N LYS A 242 -2.50 -13.17 2.07
CA LYS A 242 -3.64 -13.92 1.52
C LYS A 242 -4.87 -13.04 1.34
N ILE A 243 -5.18 -12.21 2.34
CA ILE A 243 -6.35 -11.31 2.29
C ILE A 243 -6.19 -10.29 1.17
N LEU A 244 -5.01 -9.66 1.04
CA LEU A 244 -4.74 -8.65 0.01
C LEU A 244 -4.68 -9.24 -1.40
N GLN A 245 -4.13 -10.44 -1.56
CA GLN A 245 -4.14 -11.15 -2.84
C GLN A 245 -5.57 -11.44 -3.30
N VAL A 246 -6.43 -11.96 -2.41
CA VAL A 246 -7.85 -12.16 -2.73
C VAL A 246 -8.55 -10.84 -3.01
N PHE A 247 -8.26 -9.78 -2.25
CA PHE A 247 -8.82 -8.45 -2.50
C PHE A 247 -8.46 -7.93 -3.89
N ALA A 248 -7.20 -8.03 -4.30
CA ALA A 248 -6.75 -7.60 -5.62
C ALA A 248 -7.41 -8.41 -6.75
N LEU A 249 -7.48 -9.74 -6.62
CA LEU A 249 -8.16 -10.60 -7.60
C LEU A 249 -9.64 -10.23 -7.75
N GLU A 250 -10.35 -10.05 -6.63
CA GLU A 250 -11.76 -9.68 -6.64
C GLU A 250 -11.99 -8.27 -7.20
N TYR A 251 -11.12 -7.31 -6.91
CA TYR A 251 -11.23 -5.95 -7.44
C TYR A 251 -11.02 -5.92 -8.95
N LEU A 252 -9.98 -6.63 -9.42
CA LEU A 252 -9.59 -6.67 -10.83
C LEU A 252 -10.47 -7.60 -11.67
N ASN A 253 -11.41 -8.32 -11.04
CA ASN A 253 -12.17 -9.42 -11.64
C ASN A 253 -11.26 -10.47 -12.31
N ALA A 254 -10.06 -10.66 -11.77
CA ALA A 254 -9.12 -11.66 -12.25
C ALA A 254 -9.56 -13.04 -11.74
N ARG A 255 -9.66 -14.01 -12.65
CA ARG A 255 -9.99 -15.39 -12.29
C ARG A 255 -8.70 -16.15 -12.02
N PRO A 256 -8.63 -16.93 -10.93
CA PRO A 256 -7.52 -17.86 -10.74
C PRO A 256 -7.39 -18.76 -11.97
N ALA A 257 -6.15 -19.05 -12.38
CA ALA A 257 -5.94 -20.09 -13.36
C ALA A 257 -6.49 -21.40 -12.77
N VAL A 258 -7.55 -21.95 -13.37
CA VAL A 258 -8.01 -23.29 -12.99
C VAL A 258 -6.90 -24.24 -13.42
N PRO A 259 -6.27 -24.99 -12.50
CA PRO A 259 -5.26 -25.95 -12.88
C PRO A 259 -5.88 -26.90 -13.90
N SER A 260 -5.26 -27.05 -15.07
CA SER A 260 -5.71 -27.98 -16.11
C SER A 260 -5.67 -29.44 -15.64
N ASP A 261 -5.09 -29.70 -14.46
CA ASP A 261 -4.95 -31.03 -13.88
C ASP A 261 -5.29 -31.02 -12.37
N PRO A 262 -6.38 -31.68 -11.93
CA PRO A 262 -6.80 -31.73 -10.53
C PRO A 262 -5.82 -32.49 -9.60
N GLN A 263 -4.74 -33.07 -10.12
CA GLN A 263 -3.69 -33.73 -9.33
C GLN A 263 -2.58 -32.79 -8.82
N ASN A 264 -2.54 -31.54 -9.28
CA ASN A 264 -1.53 -30.55 -8.87
C ASN A 264 -2.12 -29.37 -8.06
N ALA A 265 -3.26 -29.58 -7.39
CA ALA A 265 -3.67 -28.66 -6.33
C ALA A 265 -2.76 -28.88 -5.10
N PRO A 266 -2.17 -27.82 -4.52
CA PRO A 266 -1.40 -27.93 -3.28
C PRO A 266 -2.27 -28.32 -2.08
#